data_AF-A0A9X0D861-F1
#
_entry.id   AF-A0A9X0D861-F1
#
_cell.length_a   1.000
_cell.length_b   1.000
_cell.length_c   1.000
_cell.angle_alpha   90.00
_cell.angle_beta   90.00
_cell.angle_gamma   90.00
#
_symmetry.space_group_name_H-M   'P 1'
#
loop_
_entity.id
_entity.type
_entity.pdbx_description
1 polymer ?
#
loop_
_entity_poly.entity_id
_entity_poly.type
_entity_poly.pdbx_seq_one_letter_code
_entity_poly.pdbx_strand_id
1 'polypeptide(L)'
;MKQAVEEFCSTRWSVLEARHAKGLYPFADAHRLKFQCFKAAWMTTVLHQVLSFPQNYSNLRSAFYIGDKEVQWTLGAILYRTRFLPLREVQLHSQYKSSYHALWSYVSELQFRIIFLVCSVTVLAAILLYCRRIRRMSKTSNFWHYDSSPVLYNIDVIPSIEKMPMR
;
A
#
# COMPACT_ATOMS: atom_id res chain seq x y z
N MET A 1 -14.00 -43.80 -18.34
CA MET A 1 -12.96 -43.30 -19.28
C MET A 1 -12.54 -44.37 -20.28
N LYS A 2 -12.06 -45.54 -19.83
CA LYS A 2 -11.57 -46.64 -20.70
C LYS A 2 -12.47 -46.96 -21.91
N GLN A 3 -13.77 -47.21 -21.69
CA GLN A 3 -14.72 -47.55 -22.76
C GLN A 3 -14.82 -46.46 -23.86
N ALA A 4 -14.93 -45.19 -23.46
CA ALA A 4 -15.01 -44.08 -24.42
C ALA A 4 -13.71 -43.90 -25.22
N VAL A 5 -12.55 -44.21 -24.61
CA VAL A 5 -11.26 -44.20 -25.32
C VAL A 5 -11.22 -45.32 -26.35
N GLU A 6 -11.66 -46.53 -26.00
CA GLU A 6 -11.71 -47.68 -26.89
C GLU A 6 -12.65 -47.45 -28.09
N GLU A 7 -13.83 -46.88 -27.85
CA GLU A 7 -14.77 -46.49 -28.90
C GLU A 7 -14.19 -45.42 -29.84
N PHE A 8 -13.54 -44.40 -29.29
CA PHE A 8 -12.90 -43.35 -30.10
C PHE A 8 -11.76 -43.92 -30.95
N CYS A 9 -10.88 -44.73 -30.35
CA CYS A 9 -9.72 -45.34 -31.01
C CYS A 9 -10.09 -46.39 -32.07
N SER A 10 -11.23 -47.08 -31.92
CA SER A 10 -11.73 -48.06 -32.89
C SER A 10 -12.50 -47.40 -34.05
N THR A 11 -12.84 -46.11 -33.94
CA THR A 11 -13.50 -45.38 -35.02
C THR A 11 -12.54 -45.12 -36.17
N ARG A 12 -12.96 -45.43 -37.41
CA ARG A 12 -12.17 -45.15 -38.61
C ARG A 12 -11.86 -43.66 -38.75
N TRP A 13 -10.64 -43.34 -39.16
CA TRP A 13 -10.17 -41.96 -39.32
C TRP A 13 -11.08 -41.09 -40.21
N SER A 14 -11.54 -41.63 -41.35
CA SER A 14 -12.44 -40.93 -42.26
C SER A 14 -13.77 -40.51 -41.62
N VAL A 15 -14.27 -41.31 -40.66
CA VAL A 15 -15.49 -40.99 -39.90
C VAL A 15 -15.21 -39.88 -38.90
N LEU A 16 -14.05 -39.90 -38.23
CA LEU A 16 -13.64 -38.85 -37.31
C LEU A 16 -13.45 -37.50 -38.02
N GLU A 17 -12.81 -37.50 -39.20
CA GLU A 17 -12.70 -36.31 -40.04
C GLU A 17 -14.05 -35.78 -40.48
N ALA A 18 -14.96 -36.65 -40.94
CA ALA A 18 -16.31 -36.23 -41.33
C ALA A 18 -17.11 -35.64 -40.16
N ARG A 19 -16.94 -36.18 -38.94
CA ARG A 19 -17.55 -35.62 -37.71
C ARG A 19 -16.93 -34.27 -37.34
N HIS A 20 -15.62 -34.14 -37.47
CA HIS A 20 -14.89 -32.89 -37.22
C HIS A 20 -15.32 -31.79 -38.20
N ALA A 21 -15.41 -32.10 -39.49
CA ALA A 21 -15.89 -31.18 -40.53
C ALA A 21 -17.34 -30.72 -40.31
N LYS A 22 -18.17 -31.55 -39.66
CA LYS A 22 -19.54 -31.22 -39.24
C LYS A 22 -19.61 -30.42 -37.93
N GLY A 23 -18.47 -30.07 -37.33
CA GLY A 23 -18.42 -29.27 -36.11
C GLY A 23 -18.74 -30.03 -34.81
N LEU A 24 -18.74 -31.38 -34.81
CA LEU A 24 -19.01 -32.16 -33.58
C LEU A 24 -17.94 -32.00 -32.50
N TYR A 25 -16.77 -31.43 -32.85
CA TYR A 25 -15.66 -31.19 -31.93
C TYR A 25 -15.23 -29.72 -31.98
N PRO A 26 -16.02 -28.79 -31.41
CA PRO A 26 -15.85 -27.35 -31.61
C PRO A 26 -14.52 -26.80 -31.08
N PHE A 27 -13.93 -27.44 -30.06
CA PHE A 27 -12.65 -27.01 -29.45
C PHE A 27 -11.45 -27.86 -29.89
N ALA A 28 -11.64 -28.75 -30.87
CA ALA A 28 -10.55 -29.58 -31.40
C ALA A 28 -10.09 -29.05 -32.75
N ASP A 29 -8.79 -28.79 -32.88
CA ASP A 29 -8.14 -28.64 -34.17
C ASP A 29 -7.77 -30.02 -34.74
N ALA A 30 -7.31 -30.06 -36.00
CA ALA A 30 -6.92 -31.30 -36.66
C ALA A 30 -5.81 -32.05 -35.89
N HIS A 31 -4.88 -31.30 -35.31
CA HIS A 31 -3.79 -31.85 -34.51
C HIS A 31 -4.32 -32.54 -33.24
N ARG A 32 -5.22 -31.90 -32.49
CA ARG A 32 -5.85 -32.47 -31.31
C ARG A 32 -6.66 -33.71 -31.66
N LEU A 33 -7.39 -33.71 -32.77
CA LEU A 33 -8.13 -34.88 -33.23
C LEU A 33 -7.21 -36.07 -33.53
N LYS A 34 -6.11 -35.83 -34.26
CA LYS A 34 -5.13 -36.86 -34.65
C LYS A 34 -4.50 -37.57 -33.44
N PHE A 35 -4.14 -36.82 -32.40
CA PHE A 35 -3.44 -37.37 -31.23
C PHE A 35 -4.37 -37.76 -30.07
N GLN A 36 -5.69 -37.58 -30.21
CA GLN A 36 -6.64 -37.80 -29.13
C GLN A 36 -6.61 -39.24 -28.60
N CYS A 37 -6.56 -40.24 -29.49
CA CYS A 37 -6.51 -41.65 -29.09
C CYS A 37 -5.28 -41.95 -28.23
N PHE A 38 -4.09 -41.57 -28.71
CA PHE A 38 -2.83 -41.76 -27.99
C PHE A 38 -2.85 -41.04 -26.62
N LYS A 39 -3.21 -39.76 -26.59
CA LYS A 39 -3.23 -38.97 -25.34
C LYS A 39 -4.23 -39.52 -24.33
N ALA A 40 -5.39 -39.96 -24.77
CA ALA A 40 -6.42 -40.50 -23.89
C ALA A 40 -6.07 -41.90 -23.38
N ALA A 41 -5.49 -42.76 -24.23
CA ALA A 41 -4.98 -44.07 -23.82
C ALA A 41 -3.84 -43.93 -22.80
N TRP A 42 -2.88 -43.06 -23.09
CA TRP A 42 -1.79 -42.71 -22.17
C TRP A 42 -2.33 -42.23 -20.83
N MET A 43 -3.27 -41.28 -20.82
CA MET A 43 -3.84 -40.75 -19.59
C MET A 43 -4.59 -41.82 -18.77
N THR A 44 -5.30 -42.73 -19.43
CA THR A 44 -5.98 -43.86 -18.76
C THR A 44 -4.97 -44.77 -18.07
N THR A 45 -3.86 -45.09 -18.76
CA THR A 45 -2.76 -45.90 -18.20
C THR A 45 -2.09 -45.20 -17.03
N VAL A 46 -1.74 -43.91 -17.17
CA VAL A 46 -1.12 -43.13 -16.09
C VAL A 46 -2.02 -43.09 -14.85
N LEU A 47 -3.31 -42.81 -15.01
CA LEU A 47 -4.23 -42.74 -13.88
C LEU A 47 -4.36 -44.08 -13.15
N HIS A 48 -4.63 -45.16 -13.88
CA HIS A 48 -5.00 -46.43 -13.25
C HIS A 48 -3.83 -47.35 -12.93
N GLN A 49 -2.74 -47.33 -13.72
CA GLN A 49 -1.59 -48.21 -13.52
C GLN A 49 -0.45 -47.53 -12.76
N VAL A 50 -0.18 -46.26 -13.07
CA VAL A 50 0.95 -45.53 -12.44
C VAL A 50 0.52 -44.87 -11.13
N LEU A 51 -0.61 -44.17 -11.15
CA LEU A 51 -1.15 -43.48 -9.98
C LEU A 51 -2.13 -44.33 -9.16
N SER A 52 -2.37 -45.57 -9.59
CA SER A 52 -3.21 -46.56 -8.88
C SER A 52 -4.63 -46.06 -8.54
N PHE A 53 -5.22 -45.21 -9.38
CA PHE A 53 -6.61 -44.79 -9.18
C PHE A 53 -7.55 -45.99 -9.40
N PRO A 54 -8.52 -46.22 -8.48
CA PRO A 54 -9.54 -47.24 -8.69
C PRO A 54 -10.33 -47.00 -9.99
N GLN A 55 -10.69 -48.07 -10.68
CA GLN A 55 -11.46 -47.98 -11.93
C GLN A 55 -12.85 -47.33 -11.73
N ASN A 56 -13.42 -47.49 -10.53
CA ASN A 56 -14.71 -46.95 -10.11
C ASN A 56 -14.61 -45.64 -9.32
N TYR A 57 -13.48 -44.92 -9.41
CA TYR A 57 -13.29 -43.69 -8.66
C TYR A 57 -14.14 -42.54 -9.23
N SER A 58 -15.11 -42.06 -8.44
CA SER A 58 -16.10 -41.06 -8.86
C SER A 58 -15.72 -39.60 -8.57
N ASN A 59 -14.72 -39.38 -7.71
CA ASN A 59 -14.33 -38.04 -7.25
C ASN A 59 -13.26 -37.36 -8.12
N LEU A 60 -12.82 -37.99 -9.22
CA LEU A 60 -11.87 -37.38 -10.15
C LEU A 60 -12.62 -36.40 -11.06
N ARG A 61 -12.23 -35.13 -11.03
CA ARG A 61 -12.77 -34.07 -11.88
C ARG A 61 -11.63 -33.42 -12.66
N SER A 62 -11.73 -33.41 -13.98
CA SER A 62 -10.84 -32.58 -14.82
C SER A 62 -11.39 -31.16 -14.88
N ALA A 63 -10.57 -30.16 -14.59
CA ALA A 63 -10.94 -28.75 -14.64
C ALA A 63 -9.87 -27.93 -15.34
N PHE A 64 -10.31 -27.00 -16.19
CA PHE A 64 -9.46 -25.94 -16.76
C PHE A 64 -9.63 -24.62 -16.00
N TYR A 65 -10.84 -24.39 -15.47
CA TYR A 65 -11.24 -23.17 -14.78
C TYR A 65 -11.88 -23.51 -13.42
N ILE A 66 -11.66 -22.65 -12.43
CA ILE A 66 -12.33 -22.69 -11.13
C ILE A 66 -12.81 -21.26 -10.83
N GLY A 67 -14.13 -21.06 -10.72
CA GLY A 67 -14.73 -19.73 -10.51
C GLY A 67 -14.38 -18.74 -11.62
N ASP A 68 -14.54 -19.14 -12.88
CA ASP A 68 -14.22 -18.37 -14.10
C ASP A 68 -12.76 -17.91 -14.22
N LYS A 69 -11.86 -18.53 -13.46
CA LYS A 69 -10.42 -18.26 -13.49
C LYS A 69 -9.66 -19.50 -13.90
N GLU A 70 -8.72 -19.34 -14.83
CA GLU A 70 -7.86 -20.43 -15.28
C GLU A 70 -6.99 -20.93 -14.12
N VAL A 71 -6.87 -22.25 -14.00
CA VAL A 71 -6.01 -22.86 -12.99
C VAL A 71 -4.56 -22.78 -13.46
N GLN A 72 -3.78 -21.88 -12.85
CA GLN A 72 -2.35 -21.73 -13.11
C GLN A 72 -1.50 -22.05 -11.87
N TRP A 73 -0.43 -22.81 -12.04
CA TRP A 73 0.52 -23.14 -10.97
C TRP A 73 1.30 -21.92 -10.46
N THR A 74 1.43 -20.88 -11.29
CA THR A 74 2.11 -19.62 -10.99
C THR A 74 1.48 -18.89 -9.82
N LEU A 75 0.14 -18.91 -9.70
CA LEU A 75 -0.57 -18.32 -8.58
C LEU A 75 -0.18 -18.98 -7.26
N GLY A 76 -0.12 -20.32 -7.24
CA GLY A 76 0.36 -21.08 -6.08
C GLY A 76 1.82 -20.76 -5.73
N ALA A 77 2.68 -20.59 -6.74
CA ALA A 77 4.07 -20.22 -6.54
C ALA A 77 4.23 -18.82 -5.90
N ILE A 78 3.47 -17.83 -6.38
CA ILE A 78 3.47 -16.47 -5.80
C ILE A 78 2.97 -16.54 -4.36
N LEU A 79 1.81 -17.18 -4.11
CA LEU A 79 1.25 -17.32 -2.76
C LEU A 79 2.24 -17.98 -1.79
N TYR A 80 2.95 -19.01 -2.25
CA TYR A 80 3.97 -19.69 -1.44
C TYR A 80 5.16 -18.77 -1.12
N ARG A 81 5.64 -18.00 -2.09
CA ARG A 81 6.72 -17.02 -1.90
C ARG A 81 6.30 -15.86 -1.00
N THR A 82 5.03 -15.46 -1.06
CA THR A 82 4.48 -14.33 -0.29
C THR A 82 3.90 -14.71 1.06
N ARG A 83 3.97 -15.99 1.47
CA ARG A 83 3.31 -16.50 2.69
C ARG A 83 3.64 -15.76 3.99
N PHE A 84 4.79 -15.09 4.05
CA PHE A 84 5.27 -14.38 5.24
C PHE A 84 5.00 -12.87 5.25
N LEU A 85 4.49 -12.30 4.15
CA LEU A 85 4.06 -10.89 4.11
C LEU A 85 3.03 -10.56 5.21
N PRO A 86 1.93 -11.32 5.40
CA PRO A 86 0.96 -11.01 6.44
C PRO A 86 1.53 -11.14 7.86
N LEU A 87 2.50 -12.04 8.09
CA LEU A 87 3.15 -12.15 9.41
C LEU A 87 3.98 -10.91 9.75
N ARG A 88 4.66 -10.32 8.76
CA ARG A 88 5.40 -9.08 8.95
C ARG A 88 4.47 -7.94 9.37
N GLU A 89 3.29 -7.84 8.77
CA GLU A 89 2.30 -6.82 9.13
C GLU A 89 1.77 -7.01 10.56
N VAL A 90 1.43 -8.25 10.95
CA VAL A 90 0.95 -8.54 12.32
C VAL A 90 2.02 -8.26 13.38
N GLN A 91 3.29 -8.64 13.12
CA GLN A 91 4.40 -8.36 14.04
C GLN A 91 4.74 -6.88 14.13
N LEU A 92 4.75 -6.16 13.01
CA LEU A 92 4.93 -4.71 13.05
C LEU A 92 3.82 -4.06 13.89
N HIS A 93 2.58 -4.50 13.73
CA HIS A 93 1.47 -3.91 14.48
C HIS A 93 1.54 -4.23 15.98
N SER A 94 2.03 -5.40 16.40
CA SER A 94 2.20 -5.76 17.82
C SER A 94 3.44 -5.12 18.46
N GLN A 95 4.55 -5.05 17.72
CA GLN A 95 5.84 -4.57 18.21
C GLN A 95 5.91 -3.03 18.24
N TYR A 96 5.25 -2.34 17.31
CA TYR A 96 5.09 -0.88 17.30
C TYR A 96 4.22 -0.37 18.45
N LYS A 97 3.21 -1.14 18.88
CA LYS A 97 2.23 -0.71 19.89
C LYS A 97 2.70 -0.85 21.34
N SER A 98 3.74 -1.64 21.62
CA SER A 98 3.94 -2.19 22.97
C SER A 98 5.08 -1.59 23.82
N SER A 99 6.03 -0.81 23.31
CA SER A 99 7.15 -0.37 24.17
C SER A 99 7.72 1.01 23.83
N TYR A 100 7.88 1.34 22.55
CA TYR A 100 8.46 2.63 22.15
C TYR A 100 7.47 3.80 22.22
N HIS A 101 6.20 3.64 21.82
CA HIS A 101 5.24 4.76 21.79
C HIS A 101 4.81 5.26 23.18
N ALA A 102 4.69 4.39 24.19
CA ALA A 102 4.26 4.79 25.53
C ALA A 102 5.33 5.64 26.25
N LEU A 103 6.60 5.24 26.16
CA LEU A 103 7.72 5.98 26.75
C LEU A 103 8.02 7.27 25.99
N TRP A 104 7.96 7.27 24.65
CA TRP A 104 8.25 8.48 23.85
C TRP A 104 7.12 9.51 23.89
N SER A 105 5.85 9.09 23.97
CA SER A 105 4.72 10.01 24.14
C SER A 105 4.71 10.70 25.51
N TYR A 106 5.17 10.01 26.56
CA TYR A 106 5.27 10.60 27.89
C TYR A 106 6.47 11.57 28.01
N VAL A 107 7.62 11.20 27.45
CA VAL A 107 8.83 12.02 27.47
C VAL A 107 8.68 13.28 26.60
N SER A 108 8.03 13.17 25.43
CA SER A 108 7.81 14.33 24.55
C SER A 108 6.84 15.37 25.14
N GLU A 109 5.70 14.95 25.70
CA GLU A 109 4.73 15.87 26.35
C GLU A 109 5.35 16.67 27.50
N LEU A 110 6.11 16.01 28.38
CA LEU A 110 6.78 16.69 29.50
C LEU A 110 7.86 17.66 29.03
N GLN A 111 8.61 17.30 27.99
CA GLN A 111 9.60 18.20 27.39
C GLN A 111 8.96 19.46 26.82
N PHE A 112 7.89 19.32 26.04
CA PHE A 112 7.19 20.46 25.45
C PHE A 112 6.60 21.39 26.51
N ARG A 113 6.02 20.83 27.58
CA ARG A 113 5.48 21.61 28.71
C ARG A 113 6.56 22.40 29.44
N ILE A 114 7.71 21.79 29.72
CA ILE A 114 8.82 22.48 30.40
C ILE A 114 9.39 23.59 29.52
N ILE A 115 9.59 23.33 28.23
CA ILE A 115 10.10 24.35 27.28
C ILE A 115 9.15 25.54 27.20
N PHE A 116 7.84 25.30 27.10
CA PHE A 116 6.85 26.38 27.03
C PHE A 116 6.82 27.23 28.31
N LEU A 117 6.90 26.60 29.48
CA LEU A 117 6.96 27.32 30.76
C LEU A 117 8.23 28.19 30.85
N VAL A 118 9.39 27.65 30.51
CA VAL A 118 10.66 28.41 30.53
C VAL A 118 10.59 29.61 29.58
N CYS A 119 10.09 29.43 28.35
CA CYS A 119 9.90 30.53 27.40
C CYS A 119 8.90 31.59 27.91
N SER A 120 7.80 31.17 28.55
CA SER A 120 6.83 32.12 29.11
C SER A 120 7.43 32.98 30.23
N VAL A 121 8.20 32.37 31.14
CA VAL A 121 8.82 33.05 32.27
C VAL A 121 9.89 34.04 31.80
N THR A 122 10.71 33.66 30.80
CA THR A 122 11.75 34.55 30.28
C THR A 122 11.16 35.79 29.61
N VAL A 123 10.11 35.64 28.81
CA VAL A 123 9.40 36.76 28.16
C VAL A 123 8.76 37.67 29.21
N LEU A 124 8.06 37.10 30.20
CA LEU A 124 7.45 37.89 31.28
C LEU A 124 8.51 38.66 32.09
N ALA A 125 9.64 38.03 32.39
CA ALA A 125 10.74 38.69 33.08
C ALA A 125 11.30 39.86 32.25
N ALA A 126 11.49 39.69 30.94
CA ALA A 126 11.94 40.75 30.05
C ALA A 126 10.95 41.92 30.01
N ILE A 127 9.65 41.65 29.90
CA ILE A 127 8.59 42.66 29.94
C ILE A 127 8.60 43.42 31.29
N LEU A 128 8.71 42.70 32.40
CA LEU A 128 8.78 43.32 33.73
C LEU A 128 10.03 44.19 33.89
N LEU A 129 11.19 43.74 33.42
CA LEU A 129 12.42 44.53 33.45
C LEU A 129 12.31 45.78 32.57
N TYR A 130 11.70 45.65 31.38
CA TYR A 130 11.43 46.77 30.49
C TYR A 130 10.50 47.80 31.14
N CYS A 131 9.37 47.37 31.69
CA CYS A 131 8.45 48.22 32.43
C CYS A 131 9.10 48.87 33.66
N ARG A 132 9.93 48.14 34.41
CA ARG A 132 10.66 48.70 35.55
C ARG A 132 11.71 49.72 35.12
N ARG A 133 12.39 49.51 33.99
CA ARG A 133 13.34 50.46 33.40
C ARG A 133 12.63 51.75 32.99
N ILE A 134 11.49 51.63 32.30
CA ILE A 134 10.65 52.78 31.93
C ILE A 134 10.13 53.51 33.18
N ARG A 135 9.62 52.79 34.19
CA ARG A 135 9.16 53.42 35.44
C ARG A 135 10.28 54.08 36.22
N ARG A 136 11.52 53.57 36.20
CA ARG A 136 12.67 54.26 36.79
C ARG A 136 12.95 55.58 36.06
N MET A 137 12.93 55.58 34.73
CA MET A 137 13.12 56.80 33.94
C MET A 137 11.95 57.78 34.06
N SER A 138 10.72 57.26 34.23
CA SER A 138 9.52 58.05 34.51
C SER A 138 9.56 58.68 35.91
N LYS A 139 10.10 58.00 36.92
CA LYS A 139 10.31 58.58 38.26
C LYS A 139 11.32 59.74 38.27
N THR A 140 12.28 59.74 37.34
CA THR A 140 13.21 60.87 37.13
C THR A 140 12.60 62.01 36.31
N SER A 141 11.46 61.81 35.64
CA SER A 141 10.76 62.82 34.82
C SER A 141 9.48 63.37 35.45
N ASN A 142 9.29 63.20 36.76
CA ASN A 142 8.24 63.92 37.52
C ASN A 142 8.61 65.39 37.83
N PHE A 143 9.58 65.99 37.11
CA PHE A 143 10.05 67.37 37.35
C PHE A 143 9.72 68.37 36.23
N TRP A 144 9.07 67.98 35.13
CA TRP A 144 8.62 68.98 34.14
C TRP A 144 7.15 68.80 33.80
N HIS A 145 6.35 69.58 34.52
CA HIS A 145 5.04 70.06 34.09
C HIS A 145 5.25 70.91 32.83
N TYR A 146 4.65 70.55 31.70
CA TYR A 146 4.16 71.55 30.75
C TYR A 146 2.92 71.02 30.02
N ASP A 147 1.93 71.90 30.01
CA ASP A 147 0.55 71.75 29.62
C ASP A 147 0.34 72.12 28.14
N SER A 148 -0.87 71.89 27.66
CA SER A 148 -1.54 72.42 26.46
C SER A 148 -1.43 71.62 25.15
N SER A 149 -2.60 71.06 24.80
CA SER A 149 -3.04 70.55 23.48
C SER A 149 -3.19 71.68 22.44
N PRO A 150 -3.75 71.46 21.21
CA PRO A 150 -3.68 70.34 20.25
C PRO A 150 -3.22 70.85 18.85
N VAL A 151 -3.52 70.12 17.75
CA VAL A 151 -3.53 70.57 16.33
C VAL A 151 -2.14 70.45 15.66
N LEU A 152 -1.91 69.94 14.45
CA LEU A 152 -2.68 69.72 13.23
C LEU A 152 -1.95 68.62 12.42
N TYR A 153 -2.70 67.79 11.71
CA TYR A 153 -2.17 66.95 10.62
C TYR A 153 -1.47 67.83 9.58
N ASN A 154 -0.35 67.40 9.01
CA ASN A 154 -0.11 67.61 7.59
C ASN A 154 0.80 66.55 7.00
N ILE A 155 0.31 66.08 5.88
CA ILE A 155 0.83 65.12 4.92
C ILE A 155 1.94 65.83 4.12
N ASP A 156 2.99 65.12 3.70
CA ASP A 156 3.47 65.08 2.30
C ASP A 156 4.93 64.61 2.12
N VAL A 157 5.06 63.65 1.19
CA VAL A 157 6.05 63.59 0.09
C VAL A 157 7.50 63.06 0.38
N ILE A 158 7.68 61.76 0.08
CA ILE A 158 8.68 61.08 -0.82
C ILE A 158 9.76 62.01 -1.43
N PRO A 159 11.10 61.71 -1.57
CA PRO A 159 11.63 60.49 -2.22
C PRO A 159 12.98 59.89 -1.73
N SER A 160 13.04 58.58 -1.96
CA SER A 160 14.05 57.77 -2.66
C SER A 160 15.38 58.39 -3.16
N ILE A 161 16.46 57.61 -3.00
CA ILE A 161 17.48 57.17 -4.00
C ILE A 161 18.98 57.35 -3.61
N GLU A 162 19.69 56.23 -3.80
CA GLU A 162 21.15 56.03 -4.02
C GLU A 162 22.13 56.29 -2.86
N LYS A 163 23.23 55.54 -2.68
CA LYS A 163 24.01 54.68 -3.59
C LYS A 163 24.90 53.74 -2.74
N MET A 164 25.21 52.55 -3.27
CA MET A 164 26.23 51.63 -2.73
C MET A 164 27.65 52.21 -2.82
N PRO A 165 28.65 51.56 -2.20
CA PRO A 165 29.69 51.01 -3.09
C PRO A 165 30.14 49.58 -2.76
N MET A 166 30.57 48.90 -3.82
CA MET A 166 31.31 47.65 -3.84
C MET A 166 32.70 47.78 -3.19
N ARG A 167 33.12 46.74 -2.48
CA ARG A 167 34.43 46.10 -2.64
C ARG A 167 34.36 44.64 -2.26
#